data_AF-R7TTS8-F1
#
_entry.id   AF-R7TTS8-F1
#
_cell.length_a   1.000
_cell.length_b   1.000
_cell.length_c   1.000
_cell.angle_alpha   90.00
_cell.angle_beta   90.00
_cell.angle_gamma   90.00
#
_symmetry.space_group_name_H-M   'P 1'
#
loop_
_entity.id
_entity.type
_entity.pdbx_description
1 polymer ?
#
loop_
_entity_poly.entity_id
_entity_poly.type
_entity_poly.pdbx_seq_one_letter_code
_entity_poly.pdbx_strand_id
1 'polypeptide(L)'
;MCTMYCEHGFEKDDNGCDVCRCRQNPQCNPVMCTMYCEHGFEKDDNGCDVCRCRQNPQCNPVMCTMYCEHGFEKDDNGCDVCRCRQNPQCNPVMCTMYCEHGFEKDESGCDVCRCAEPACPEFQCLMFCEFGFERNEKGCEICKCAANPKCALRPTCYMHCENGFVKDEDGCDKCECVHVCQEITCRKFCRYGRVKDTFGCDTCECKPLPAVAPKIDINLADSRRAPCSLPPQVGPCKASINRFFFNPDTDECEVFQYGGCRGNANNFRTRAQCMRYCVPAINEEKKEKQSWYMRILGVFR
;
A
#
# COMPACT_ATOMS: atom_id res chain seq x y z
N MET A 1 -13.83 -27.80 35.82
CA MET A 1 -14.45 -27.48 34.52
C MET A 1 -14.92 -26.04 34.58
N CYS A 2 -14.48 -25.21 33.64
CA CYS A 2 -14.87 -23.81 33.60
C CYS A 2 -15.63 -23.57 32.30
N THR A 3 -16.76 -22.89 32.43
CA THR A 3 -17.78 -22.74 31.38
C THR A 3 -17.64 -21.40 30.66
N MET A 4 -16.52 -20.71 30.84
CA MET A 4 -16.27 -19.41 30.22
C MET A 4 -15.57 -19.59 28.88
N TYR A 5 -15.96 -18.79 27.89
CA TYR A 5 -15.31 -18.77 26.59
C TYR A 5 -14.15 -17.77 26.63
N CYS A 6 -12.94 -18.23 26.26
CA CYS A 6 -11.76 -17.40 26.15
C CYS A 6 -11.33 -17.30 24.68
N GLU A 7 -11.45 -16.11 24.09
CA GLU A 7 -11.16 -15.83 22.67
C GLU A 7 -9.72 -16.21 22.24
N HIS A 8 -8.77 -16.22 23.20
CA HIS A 8 -7.36 -16.58 22.97
C HIS A 8 -6.90 -17.82 23.75
N GLY A 9 -7.84 -18.65 24.21
CA GLY A 9 -7.57 -19.86 24.98
C GLY A 9 -7.26 -19.62 26.46
N PHE A 10 -7.08 -20.71 27.20
CA PHE A 10 -6.85 -20.72 28.64
C PHE A 10 -5.35 -20.66 28.97
N GLU A 11 -4.98 -20.00 30.07
CA GLU A 11 -3.64 -20.08 30.64
C GLU A 11 -3.32 -21.54 30.98
N LYS A 12 -2.05 -21.96 30.87
CA LYS A 12 -1.64 -23.32 31.19
C LYS A 12 -0.78 -23.35 32.44
N ASP A 13 -0.92 -24.39 33.25
CA ASP A 13 -0.02 -24.64 34.38
C ASP A 13 1.32 -25.23 33.91
N ASP A 14 2.24 -25.44 34.86
CA ASP A 14 3.59 -25.97 34.61
C ASP A 14 3.58 -27.40 34.02
N ASN A 15 2.43 -28.09 34.05
CA ASN A 15 2.23 -29.41 33.45
C ASN A 15 1.51 -29.32 32.09
N GLY A 16 1.20 -28.11 31.61
CA GLY A 16 0.55 -27.85 30.32
C GLY A 16 -0.97 -28.02 30.32
N CYS A 17 -1.60 -28.13 31.49
CA CYS A 17 -3.05 -28.24 31.65
C CYS A 17 -3.71 -26.85 31.68
N ASP A 18 -4.89 -26.74 31.05
CA ASP A 18 -5.64 -25.48 31.00
C ASP A 18 -6.18 -25.11 32.39
N VAL A 19 -5.73 -23.95 32.88
CA VAL A 19 -6.19 -23.27 34.07
C VAL A 19 -7.30 -22.32 33.66
N CYS A 20 -8.35 -22.21 34.48
CA CYS A 20 -9.54 -21.41 34.21
C CYS A 20 -9.33 -19.90 34.29
N ARG A 21 -8.44 -19.38 33.45
CA ARG A 21 -8.11 -17.98 33.29
C ARG A 21 -7.85 -17.76 31.81
N CYS A 22 -8.51 -16.76 31.20
CA CYS A 22 -8.26 -16.45 29.80
C CYS A 22 -6.87 -15.85 29.64
N ARG A 23 -6.13 -16.30 28.62
CA ARG A 23 -4.89 -15.64 28.22
C ARG A 23 -5.21 -14.20 27.83
N GLN A 24 -4.44 -13.26 28.36
CA GLN A 24 -4.52 -11.89 27.87
C GLN A 24 -3.86 -11.81 26.50
N ASN A 25 -4.56 -11.14 25.58
CA ASN A 25 -4.21 -10.92 24.19
C ASN A 25 -2.70 -10.59 24.02
N PRO A 26 -1.86 -11.50 23.50
CA PRO A 26 -0.53 -11.11 23.08
C PRO A 26 -0.70 -10.28 21.80
N GLN A 27 -0.05 -9.12 21.76
CA GLN A 27 -0.09 -8.19 20.63
C GLN A 27 0.45 -8.85 19.34
N CYS A 28 -0.37 -9.67 18.69
CA CYS A 28 -0.08 -10.22 17.37
C CYS A 28 -0.48 -9.15 16.35
N ASN A 29 0.49 -8.62 15.61
CA ASN A 29 0.18 -7.79 14.45
C ASN A 29 -0.57 -8.65 13.42
N PRO A 30 -1.66 -8.18 12.81
CA PRO A 30 -2.38 -8.93 11.79
C PRO A 30 -1.45 -9.22 10.61
N VAL A 31 -1.05 -10.48 10.46
CA VAL A 31 -0.14 -10.91 9.39
C VAL A 31 -0.97 -11.18 8.14
N MET A 32 -0.87 -10.29 7.15
CA MET A 32 -1.62 -10.39 5.89
C MET A 32 -0.93 -11.39 4.94
N CYS A 33 -1.31 -12.66 5.06
CA CYS A 33 -0.82 -13.73 4.19
C CYS A 33 -1.76 -13.90 2.99
N THR A 34 -1.23 -13.88 1.76
CA THR A 34 -2.03 -14.04 0.53
C THR A 34 -2.26 -15.49 0.11
N MET A 35 -1.96 -16.45 1.00
CA MET A 35 -2.02 -17.89 0.72
C MET A 35 -3.00 -18.58 1.64
N TYR A 36 -3.82 -19.49 1.10
CA TYR A 36 -4.76 -20.30 1.89
C TYR A 36 -4.05 -21.57 2.40
N CYS A 37 -4.15 -21.83 3.70
CA CYS A 37 -3.57 -23.02 4.33
C CYS A 37 -4.68 -23.88 4.92
N GLU A 38 -4.93 -25.06 4.33
CA GLU A 38 -5.99 -26.01 4.71
C GLU A 38 -5.88 -26.52 6.17
N HIS A 39 -4.69 -26.41 6.78
CA HIS A 39 -4.41 -26.81 8.17
C HIS A 39 -3.94 -25.66 9.07
N GLY A 40 -4.16 -24.42 8.62
CA GLY A 40 -3.80 -23.21 9.34
C GLY A 40 -2.32 -22.84 9.21
N PHE A 41 -1.98 -21.68 9.76
CA PHE A 41 -0.65 -21.10 9.75
C PHE A 41 0.19 -21.62 10.92
N GLU A 42 1.50 -21.70 10.70
CA GLU A 42 2.43 -21.95 11.78
C GLU A 42 2.41 -20.79 12.78
N LYS A 43 2.68 -21.08 14.05
CA LYS A 43 2.69 -20.08 15.12
C LYS A 43 4.11 -19.82 15.60
N ASP A 44 4.43 -18.58 15.91
CA ASP A 44 5.68 -18.22 16.58
C ASP A 44 5.65 -18.58 18.08
N ASP A 45 6.77 -18.34 18.78
CA ASP A 45 6.95 -18.66 20.21
C ASP A 45 5.96 -17.90 21.13
N ASN A 46 5.31 -16.85 20.62
CA ASN A 46 4.27 -16.08 21.32
C ASN A 46 2.85 -16.52 20.94
N GLY A 47 2.70 -17.46 20.01
CA GLY A 47 1.43 -18.01 19.56
C GLY A 47 0.76 -17.27 18.38
N CYS A 48 1.49 -16.34 17.73
CA CYS A 48 1.01 -15.54 16.61
C CYS A 48 1.23 -16.25 15.26
N ASP A 49 0.28 -16.11 14.34
CA ASP A 49 0.35 -16.77 13.02
C ASP A 49 1.44 -16.16 12.14
N VAL A 50 2.27 -17.01 11.53
CA VAL A 50 3.31 -16.65 10.57
C VAL A 50 2.86 -17.12 9.18
N CYS A 51 3.14 -16.37 8.10
CA CYS A 51 2.78 -16.72 6.72
C CYS A 51 3.54 -17.94 6.15
N ARG A 52 3.43 -19.07 6.83
CA ARG A 52 3.88 -20.38 6.43
C ARG A 52 2.77 -21.35 6.82
N CYS A 53 2.26 -22.10 5.84
CA CYS A 53 1.28 -23.13 6.14
C CYS A 53 1.92 -24.19 7.03
N ARG A 54 1.18 -24.66 8.05
CA ARG A 54 1.56 -25.88 8.74
C ARG A 54 1.67 -26.98 7.69
N GLN A 55 2.88 -27.46 7.46
CA GLN A 55 3.03 -28.68 6.70
C GLN A 55 2.45 -29.81 7.56
N ASN A 56 1.66 -30.67 6.93
CA ASN A 56 1.48 -32.01 7.46
C ASN A 56 2.59 -32.87 6.82
N PRO A 57 3.78 -33.02 7.46
CA PRO A 57 4.95 -33.65 6.85
C PRO A 57 4.78 -35.15 6.57
N GLN A 58 3.62 -35.73 6.83
CA GLN A 58 3.32 -37.16 6.66
C GLN A 58 2.41 -37.47 5.46
N CYS A 59 1.79 -36.47 4.82
CA CYS A 59 0.86 -36.72 3.72
C CYS A 59 1.45 -36.33 2.37
N ASN A 60 1.67 -37.32 1.50
CA ASN A 60 1.90 -37.04 0.09
C ASN A 60 0.61 -36.50 -0.54
N PRO A 61 0.65 -35.46 -1.38
CA PRO A 61 -0.55 -34.96 -2.06
C PRO A 61 -1.11 -36.05 -2.98
N VAL A 62 -2.25 -36.63 -2.60
CA VAL A 62 -2.91 -37.70 -3.35
C VAL A 62 -3.93 -37.05 -4.30
N MET A 63 -3.70 -37.16 -5.61
CA MET A 63 -4.60 -36.61 -6.63
C MET A 63 -5.73 -37.62 -6.94
N CYS A 64 -6.87 -37.48 -6.27
CA CYS A 64 -8.05 -38.31 -6.50
C CYS A 64 -8.95 -37.67 -7.58
N THR A 65 -9.36 -38.43 -8.60
CA THR A 65 -10.19 -37.93 -9.72
C THR A 65 -11.69 -38.13 -9.51
N MET A 66 -12.10 -38.58 -8.32
CA MET A 66 -13.49 -38.88 -7.98
C MET A 66 -14.04 -37.83 -7.02
N TYR A 67 -15.30 -37.44 -7.20
CA TYR A 67 -15.99 -36.56 -6.26
C TYR A 67 -16.64 -37.38 -5.16
N CYS A 68 -16.33 -37.07 -3.90
CA CYS A 68 -16.93 -37.71 -2.73
C CYS A 68 -17.80 -36.68 -1.99
N GLU A 69 -19.10 -36.91 -1.95
CA GLU A 69 -20.10 -36.02 -1.32
C GLU A 69 -19.85 -35.77 0.18
N HIS A 70 -19.16 -36.70 0.87
CA HIS A 70 -18.81 -36.62 2.29
C HIS A 70 -17.30 -36.61 2.57
N GLY A 71 -16.49 -36.30 1.55
CA GLY A 71 -15.03 -36.26 1.66
C GLY A 71 -14.35 -37.63 1.57
N PHE A 72 -13.02 -37.62 1.62
CA PHE A 72 -12.17 -38.81 1.52
C PHE A 72 -11.89 -39.43 2.89
N GLU A 73 -11.76 -40.76 2.92
CA GLU A 73 -11.31 -41.47 4.11
C GLU A 73 -9.87 -41.09 4.46
N LYS A 74 -9.52 -41.14 5.75
CA LYS A 74 -8.18 -40.81 6.23
C LYS A 74 -7.44 -42.06 6.69
N ASP A 75 -6.14 -42.13 6.43
CA ASP A 75 -5.27 -43.16 6.98
C ASP A 75 -4.96 -42.92 8.48
N ASP A 76 -4.19 -43.83 9.09
CA ASP A 76 -3.81 -43.77 10.51
C ASP A 76 -2.98 -42.53 10.88
N ASN A 77 -2.43 -41.82 9.88
CA ASN A 77 -1.70 -40.56 10.03
C ASN A 77 -2.58 -39.33 9.72
N GLY A 78 -3.86 -39.53 9.39
CA GLY A 78 -4.82 -38.46 9.10
C GLY A 78 -4.78 -37.94 7.65
N CYS A 79 -4.14 -38.66 6.72
CA CYS A 79 -4.00 -38.29 5.31
C CYS A 79 -5.16 -38.81 4.46
N ASP A 80 -5.64 -38.02 3.50
CA ASP A 80 -6.72 -38.43 2.61
C ASP A 80 -6.29 -39.57 1.67
N VAL A 81 -7.07 -40.65 1.66
CA VAL A 81 -6.95 -41.80 0.78
C VAL A 81 -8.06 -41.69 -0.27
N CYS A 82 -7.79 -42.06 -1.53
CA CYS A 82 -8.79 -42.02 -2.62
C CYS A 82 -9.90 -43.08 -2.49
N ARG A 83 -10.60 -43.06 -1.36
CA ARG A 83 -11.82 -43.80 -1.06
C ARG A 83 -12.77 -42.81 -0.39
N CYS A 84 -13.99 -42.71 -0.89
CA CYS A 84 -14.98 -41.84 -0.26
C CYS A 84 -15.33 -42.36 1.13
N ARG A 85 -15.47 -41.44 2.10
CA ARG A 85 -16.07 -41.80 3.39
C ARG A 85 -17.43 -42.41 3.12
N GLN A 86 -17.63 -43.62 3.61
CA GLN A 86 -18.98 -44.16 3.66
C GLN A 86 -19.79 -43.24 4.57
N ASN A 87 -20.97 -42.87 4.07
CA ASN A 87 -21.96 -42.11 4.80
C ASN A 87 -22.01 -42.66 6.24
N PRO A 88 -21.85 -41.84 7.30
CA PRO A 88 -22.30 -42.27 8.62
C PRO A 88 -23.72 -42.81 8.43
N GLN A 89 -24.10 -43.87 9.15
CA GLN A 89 -25.43 -44.47 9.07
C GLN A 89 -26.49 -43.47 9.57
N CYS A 90 -26.70 -42.39 8.83
CA CYS A 90 -27.81 -41.47 9.00
C CYS A 90 -29.02 -42.26 8.54
N ASN A 91 -29.93 -42.54 9.46
CA ASN A 91 -31.24 -43.01 9.06
C ASN A 91 -31.85 -41.94 8.15
N PRO A 92 -32.39 -42.29 6.98
CA PRO A 92 -33.03 -41.31 6.10
C PRO A 92 -34.15 -40.63 6.89
N VAL A 93 -33.91 -39.38 7.27
CA VAL A 93 -34.88 -38.61 8.06
C VAL A 93 -35.91 -38.08 7.07
N MET A 94 -37.11 -38.66 7.11
CA MET A 94 -38.22 -38.28 6.22
C MET A 94 -38.85 -36.97 6.72
N CYS A 95 -38.22 -35.85 6.42
CA CYS A 95 -38.77 -34.53 6.69
C CYS A 95 -39.80 -34.16 5.62
N THR A 96 -41.00 -33.75 6.02
CA THR A 96 -42.09 -33.36 5.10
C THR A 96 -42.04 -31.89 4.69
N MET A 97 -41.05 -31.14 5.18
CA MET A 97 -40.85 -29.72 4.93
C MET A 97 -39.76 -29.49 3.90
N TYR A 98 -39.94 -28.50 3.03
CA TYR A 98 -38.91 -28.04 2.11
C TYR A 98 -38.12 -26.90 2.76
N CYS A 99 -36.80 -27.00 2.75
CA CYS A 99 -35.90 -25.97 3.22
C CYS A 99 -35.05 -25.47 2.05
N GLU A 100 -35.12 -24.18 1.74
CA GLU A 100 -34.42 -23.55 0.61
C GLU A 100 -32.88 -23.62 0.73
N HIS A 101 -32.35 -23.68 1.96
CA HIS A 101 -30.92 -23.76 2.28
C HIS A 101 -30.50 -25.09 2.90
N GLY A 102 -31.34 -26.13 2.79
CA GLY A 102 -31.09 -27.44 3.38
C GLY A 102 -31.47 -27.54 4.85
N PHE A 103 -31.17 -28.70 5.44
CA PHE A 103 -31.48 -29.05 6.82
C PHE A 103 -30.27 -28.79 7.73
N GLU A 104 -30.53 -28.44 8.99
CA GLU A 104 -29.50 -28.41 10.02
C GLU A 104 -28.88 -29.81 10.20
N LYS A 105 -27.61 -29.85 10.63
CA LYS A 105 -26.90 -31.11 10.91
C LYS A 105 -26.68 -31.30 12.40
N ASP A 106 -26.79 -32.53 12.88
CA ASP A 106 -26.44 -32.89 14.26
C ASP A 106 -24.91 -32.99 14.47
N GLU A 107 -24.49 -33.30 15.70
CA GLU A 107 -23.06 -33.47 16.08
C GLU A 107 -22.36 -34.61 15.31
N SER A 108 -23.13 -35.51 14.67
CA SER A 108 -22.64 -36.60 13.83
C SER A 108 -22.64 -36.23 12.33
N GLY A 109 -23.12 -35.04 11.98
CA GLY A 109 -23.20 -34.53 10.61
C GLY A 109 -24.43 -34.99 9.82
N CYS A 110 -25.44 -35.58 10.48
CA CYS A 110 -26.69 -36.04 9.85
C CYS A 110 -27.76 -34.95 9.84
N ASP A 111 -28.57 -34.90 8.78
CA ASP A 111 -29.66 -33.94 8.64
C ASP A 111 -30.74 -34.18 9.73
N VAL A 112 -31.12 -33.12 10.43
CA VAL A 112 -32.26 -33.07 11.34
C VAL A 112 -33.39 -32.24 10.71
N CYS A 113 -34.66 -32.56 10.98
CA CYS A 113 -35.81 -31.85 10.40
C CYS A 113 -36.02 -30.43 10.97
N ARG A 114 -35.02 -29.57 10.82
CA ARG A 114 -35.06 -28.13 11.04
C ARG A 114 -34.33 -27.49 9.87
N CYS A 115 -34.90 -26.44 9.30
CA CYS A 115 -34.23 -25.74 8.21
C CYS A 115 -33.00 -25.02 8.73
N ALA A 116 -31.88 -25.16 8.03
CA ALA A 116 -30.71 -24.34 8.29
C ALA A 116 -31.08 -22.86 8.09
N GLU A 117 -30.74 -22.01 9.06
CA GLU A 117 -30.91 -20.57 8.88
C GLU A 117 -30.03 -20.08 7.72
N PRO A 118 -30.50 -19.11 6.91
CA PRO A 118 -29.74 -18.64 5.76
C PRO A 118 -28.37 -18.16 6.21
N ALA A 119 -27.31 -18.89 5.82
CA ALA A 119 -25.96 -18.37 5.88
C ALA A 119 -25.92 -17.09 5.04
N CYS A 120 -25.13 -16.11 5.47
CA CYS A 120 -24.99 -14.87 4.72
C CYS A 120 -24.60 -15.20 3.27
N PRO A 121 -25.31 -14.63 2.28
CA PRO A 121 -25.00 -14.89 0.88
C PRO A 121 -23.53 -14.53 0.60
N GLU A 122 -22.79 -15.45 0.00
CA GLU A 122 -21.41 -15.21 -0.45
C GLU A 122 -21.42 -14.17 -1.57
N PHE A 123 -21.39 -12.89 -1.22
CA PHE A 123 -21.19 -11.82 -2.17
C PHE A 123 -19.71 -11.41 -2.14
N GLN A 124 -19.04 -11.54 -3.28
CA GLN A 124 -17.68 -11.04 -3.46
C GLN A 124 -17.73 -9.53 -3.70
N CYS A 125 -17.69 -8.75 -2.63
CA CYS A 125 -17.53 -7.30 -2.74
C CYS A 125 -16.09 -6.97 -3.15
N LEU A 126 -15.88 -6.57 -4.41
CA LEU A 126 -14.55 -6.22 -4.94
C LEU A 126 -14.05 -4.82 -4.52
N MET A 127 -14.76 -4.16 -3.60
CA MET A 127 -14.43 -2.81 -3.14
C MET A 127 -13.59 -2.87 -1.88
N PHE A 128 -12.56 -2.04 -1.77
CA PHE A 128 -11.81 -1.88 -0.54
C PHE A 128 -12.51 -0.88 0.38
N CYS A 129 -12.91 -1.33 1.57
CA CYS A 129 -13.48 -0.48 2.61
C CYS A 129 -12.52 -0.44 3.81
N GLU A 130 -11.98 0.75 4.12
CA GLU A 130 -11.01 0.95 5.21
C GLU A 130 -11.55 0.55 6.59
N PHE A 131 -12.86 0.70 6.80
CA PHE A 131 -13.56 0.39 8.06
C PHE A 131 -14.46 -0.85 7.96
N GLY A 132 -14.28 -1.68 6.92
CA GLY A 132 -15.12 -2.86 6.67
C GLY A 132 -16.48 -2.52 6.04
N PHE A 133 -17.37 -3.51 6.02
CA PHE A 133 -18.68 -3.44 5.37
C PHE A 133 -19.82 -3.23 6.38
N GLU A 134 -20.86 -2.52 5.98
CA GLU A 134 -22.11 -2.44 6.73
C GLU A 134 -22.74 -3.83 6.86
N ARG A 135 -23.50 -4.05 7.94
CA ARG A 135 -24.25 -5.29 8.16
C ARG A 135 -25.75 -5.02 8.05
N ASN A 136 -26.49 -5.97 7.46
CA ASN A 136 -27.95 -5.93 7.45
C ASN A 136 -28.53 -6.34 8.82
N GLU A 137 -29.86 -6.30 8.95
CA GLU A 137 -30.58 -6.66 10.20
C GLU A 137 -30.35 -8.11 10.66
N LYS A 138 -29.88 -8.99 9.76
CA LYS A 138 -29.50 -10.38 10.04
C LYS A 138 -28.00 -10.55 10.36
N GLY A 139 -27.25 -9.45 10.42
CA GLY A 139 -25.81 -9.45 10.73
C GLY A 139 -24.89 -9.74 9.55
N CYS A 140 -25.43 -9.84 8.32
CA CYS A 140 -24.65 -10.14 7.12
C CYS A 140 -24.03 -8.89 6.51
N GLU A 141 -22.76 -8.98 6.14
CA GLU A 141 -22.06 -7.92 5.42
C GLU A 141 -22.73 -7.67 4.05
N ILE A 142 -22.92 -6.40 3.73
CA ILE A 142 -23.43 -5.94 2.45
C ILE A 142 -22.33 -5.14 1.74
N CYS A 143 -22.35 -5.07 0.40
CA CYS A 143 -21.34 -4.32 -0.38
C CYS A 143 -21.52 -2.80 -0.28
N LYS A 144 -21.50 -2.27 0.95
CA LYS A 144 -21.53 -0.86 1.30
C LYS A 144 -20.54 -0.65 2.44
N CYS A 145 -19.62 0.30 2.29
CA CYS A 145 -18.60 0.53 3.30
C CYS A 145 -19.22 1.07 4.59
N ALA A 146 -18.78 0.53 5.73
CA ALA A 146 -19.14 1.05 7.03
C ALA A 146 -18.61 2.48 7.20
N ALA A 147 -19.41 3.33 7.86
CA ALA A 147 -18.98 4.66 8.22
C ALA A 147 -17.82 4.59 9.23
N ASN A 148 -16.86 5.50 9.07
CA ASN A 148 -15.78 5.67 10.04
C ASN A 148 -16.39 6.01 11.43
N PRO A 149 -16.10 5.21 12.49
CA PRO A 149 -16.67 5.39 13.82
C PRO A 149 -16.45 6.79 14.41
N LYS A 150 -15.34 7.45 14.05
CA LYS A 150 -15.02 8.82 14.47
C LYS A 150 -15.93 9.87 13.84
N CYS A 151 -16.57 9.56 12.73
CA CYS A 151 -17.44 10.50 12.00
C CYS A 151 -18.90 10.48 12.48
N ALA A 152 -19.28 9.54 13.34
CA ALA A 152 -20.66 9.37 13.83
C ALA A 152 -21.20 10.58 14.62
N LEU A 153 -20.30 11.43 15.15
CA LEU A 153 -20.64 12.63 15.92
C LEU A 153 -20.66 13.92 15.08
N ARG A 154 -20.35 13.85 13.77
CA ARG A 154 -20.28 15.04 12.92
C ARG A 154 -21.63 15.37 12.30
N PRO A 155 -21.95 16.66 12.11
CA PRO A 155 -23.20 17.06 11.48
C PRO A 155 -23.27 16.56 10.04
N THR A 156 -24.40 15.97 9.68
CA THR A 156 -24.68 15.48 8.33
C THR A 156 -24.79 16.66 7.37
N CYS A 157 -24.00 16.65 6.29
CA CYS A 157 -24.04 17.68 5.25
C CYS A 157 -25.20 17.38 4.27
N TYR A 158 -26.12 18.31 4.08
CA TYR A 158 -27.28 18.14 3.19
C TYR A 158 -27.05 18.66 1.76
N MET A 159 -25.85 19.14 1.47
CA MET A 159 -25.49 19.64 0.13
C MET A 159 -24.99 18.50 -0.76
N HIS A 160 -25.25 18.57 -2.06
CA HIS A 160 -24.73 17.61 -3.02
C HIS A 160 -23.44 18.14 -3.65
N CYS A 161 -22.37 17.34 -3.61
CA CYS A 161 -21.09 17.67 -4.23
C CYS A 161 -20.77 16.63 -5.32
N GLU A 162 -20.61 17.07 -6.57
CA GLU A 162 -20.33 16.17 -7.71
C GLU A 162 -19.04 15.37 -7.54
N ASN A 163 -18.04 15.93 -6.85
CA ASN A 163 -16.74 15.30 -6.62
C ASN A 163 -16.53 14.88 -5.15
N GLY A 164 -17.61 14.80 -4.37
CA GLY A 164 -17.55 14.47 -2.94
C GLY A 164 -17.12 15.63 -2.05
N PHE A 165 -16.83 15.32 -0.79
CA PHE A 165 -16.53 16.30 0.27
C PHE A 165 -15.06 16.30 0.65
N VAL A 166 -14.56 17.46 1.08
CA VAL A 166 -13.24 17.60 1.69
C VAL A 166 -13.20 16.76 2.97
N LYS A 167 -12.14 15.97 3.16
CA LYS A 167 -11.93 15.18 4.37
C LYS A 167 -11.12 15.98 5.40
N ASP A 168 -11.37 15.77 6.69
CA ASP A 168 -10.54 16.30 7.77
C ASP A 168 -9.37 15.36 8.13
N GLU A 169 -8.62 15.69 9.19
CA GLU A 169 -7.48 14.89 9.68
C GLU A 169 -7.86 13.48 10.14
N ASP A 170 -9.12 13.26 10.53
CA ASP A 170 -9.67 11.97 10.92
C ASP A 170 -10.33 11.20 9.75
N GLY A 171 -10.29 11.76 8.53
CA GLY A 171 -10.86 11.15 7.32
C GLY A 171 -12.38 11.32 7.19
N CYS A 172 -12.99 12.23 7.96
CA CYS A 172 -14.41 12.51 7.97
C CYS A 172 -14.78 13.64 6.99
N ASP A 173 -15.96 13.55 6.38
CA ASP A 173 -16.47 14.60 5.50
C ASP A 173 -16.63 15.92 6.27
N LYS A 174 -16.05 16.98 5.73
CA LYS A 174 -16.31 18.36 6.06
C LYS A 174 -17.31 18.88 5.02
N CYS A 175 -18.32 19.67 5.42
CA CYS A 175 -19.35 20.20 4.51
C CYS A 175 -18.80 21.27 3.55
N GLU A 176 -17.85 20.89 2.73
CA GLU A 176 -17.12 21.67 1.76
C GLU A 176 -16.87 20.74 0.58
N CYS A 177 -17.30 21.12 -0.63
CA CYS A 177 -17.15 20.25 -1.80
C CYS A 177 -15.70 20.18 -2.25
N VAL A 178 -15.26 19.00 -2.70
CA VAL A 178 -13.99 18.88 -3.41
C VAL A 178 -14.11 19.60 -4.74
N HIS A 179 -13.30 20.65 -4.92
CA HIS A 179 -13.18 21.33 -6.20
C HIS A 179 -12.12 20.64 -7.05
N VAL A 180 -12.56 19.98 -8.13
CA VAL A 180 -11.66 19.38 -9.12
C VAL A 180 -11.41 20.40 -10.21
N CYS A 181 -10.15 20.83 -10.34
CA CYS A 181 -9.75 21.72 -11.41
C CYS A 181 -9.74 20.96 -12.73
N GLN A 182 -10.48 21.46 -13.72
CA GLN A 182 -10.36 20.94 -15.08
C GLN A 182 -8.99 21.31 -15.67
N GLU A 183 -8.38 20.39 -16.41
CA GLU A 183 -7.13 20.68 -17.11
C GLU A 183 -7.38 21.72 -18.21
N ILE A 184 -6.89 22.94 -17.99
CA ILE A 184 -6.99 24.02 -18.98
C ILE A 184 -5.74 24.09 -19.85
N THR A 185 -5.93 24.16 -21.17
CA THR A 185 -4.85 24.41 -22.12
C THR A 185 -4.74 25.90 -22.41
N CYS A 186 -3.69 26.51 -21.88
CA CYS A 186 -3.48 27.95 -22.03
C CYS A 186 -2.33 28.25 -23.00
N ARG A 187 -2.54 29.23 -23.88
CA ARG A 187 -1.59 29.60 -24.93
C ARG A 187 -0.32 30.31 -24.43
N LYS A 188 -0.39 30.95 -23.26
CA LYS A 188 0.74 31.72 -22.69
C LYS A 188 1.51 30.87 -21.69
N PHE A 189 2.83 30.84 -21.82
CA PHE A 189 3.74 30.34 -20.80
C PHE A 189 4.01 31.43 -19.76
N CYS A 190 3.71 31.15 -18.49
CA CYS A 190 3.87 32.11 -17.40
C CYS A 190 5.10 31.76 -16.56
N ARG A 191 6.14 32.61 -16.58
CA ARG A 191 7.42 32.38 -15.90
C ARG A 191 7.30 32.20 -14.38
N TYR A 192 6.32 32.87 -13.76
CA TYR A 192 6.07 32.85 -12.31
C TYR A 192 4.78 32.11 -11.93
N GLY A 193 4.29 31.26 -12.84
CA GLY A 193 3.03 30.54 -12.67
C GLY A 193 1.79 31.35 -13.02
N ARG A 194 0.63 30.70 -12.86
CA ARG A 194 -0.69 31.19 -13.22
C ARG A 194 -1.42 31.78 -12.02
N VAL A 195 -2.28 32.75 -12.25
CA VAL A 195 -3.25 33.21 -11.24
C VAL A 195 -4.18 32.03 -10.94
N LYS A 196 -4.60 31.91 -9.68
CA LYS A 196 -5.60 30.92 -9.27
C LYS A 196 -6.93 31.60 -9.03
N ASP A 197 -8.03 30.95 -9.37
CA ASP A 197 -9.37 31.42 -9.05
C ASP A 197 -9.71 31.24 -7.56
N THR A 198 -10.94 31.57 -7.18
CA THR A 198 -11.44 31.43 -5.79
C THR A 198 -11.47 29.99 -5.29
N PHE A 199 -11.39 29.01 -6.18
CA PHE A 199 -11.36 27.57 -5.88
C PHE A 199 -9.95 26.99 -5.92
N GLY A 200 -8.91 27.82 -6.16
CA GLY A 200 -7.52 27.40 -6.21
C GLY A 200 -7.09 26.80 -7.56
N CYS A 201 -7.94 26.87 -8.58
CA CYS A 201 -7.65 26.35 -9.91
C CYS A 201 -6.89 27.35 -10.75
N ASP A 202 -5.91 26.87 -11.52
CA ASP A 202 -5.12 27.72 -12.40
C ASP A 202 -6.03 28.38 -13.44
N THR A 203 -5.81 29.66 -13.72
CA THR A 203 -6.45 30.40 -14.80
C THR A 203 -5.46 30.63 -15.95
N CYS A 204 -5.94 31.07 -17.12
CA CYS A 204 -5.03 31.43 -18.21
C CYS A 204 -4.31 32.79 -18.02
N GLU A 205 -4.47 33.43 -16.87
CA GLU A 205 -3.79 34.67 -16.52
C GLU A 205 -2.45 34.40 -15.84
N CYS A 206 -1.41 35.13 -16.26
CA CYS A 206 -0.09 35.03 -15.65
C CYS A 206 -0.04 35.87 -14.38
N LYS A 207 0.60 35.34 -13.32
CA LYS A 207 0.91 36.16 -12.15
C LYS A 207 1.77 37.37 -12.56
N PRO A 208 1.52 38.57 -12.00
CA PRO A 208 2.34 39.73 -12.27
C PRO A 208 3.78 39.47 -11.83
N LEU A 209 4.72 40.20 -12.45
CA LEU A 209 6.11 40.21 -12.00
C LEU A 209 6.13 40.59 -10.51
N PRO A 210 6.78 39.81 -9.64
CA PRO A 210 6.84 40.16 -8.23
C PRO A 210 7.48 41.54 -8.09
N ALA A 211 6.82 42.44 -7.36
CA ALA A 211 7.24 43.83 -7.16
C ALA A 211 8.65 43.95 -6.54
N VAL A 212 9.09 42.85 -5.91
CA VAL A 212 10.46 42.62 -5.49
C VAL A 212 10.96 41.45 -6.32
N ALA A 213 11.96 41.68 -7.19
CA ALA A 213 12.69 40.57 -7.78
C ALA A 213 13.10 39.64 -6.64
N PRO A 214 12.82 38.32 -6.70
CA PRO A 214 13.23 37.44 -5.63
C PRO A 214 14.73 37.65 -5.46
N LYS A 215 15.13 38.15 -4.29
CA LYS A 215 16.51 37.99 -3.86
C LYS A 215 16.75 36.51 -4.03
N ILE A 216 17.67 36.15 -4.91
CA ILE A 216 18.07 34.77 -5.04
C ILE A 216 18.59 34.44 -3.65
N ASP A 217 17.80 33.73 -2.86
CA ASP A 217 18.32 33.10 -1.66
C ASP A 217 19.43 32.22 -2.17
N ILE A 218 20.65 32.61 -1.81
CA ILE A 218 21.92 31.98 -2.15
C ILE A 218 21.95 30.48 -1.76
N ASN A 219 20.93 30.01 -1.03
CA ASN A 219 20.68 28.62 -0.67
C ASN A 219 19.87 27.81 -1.72
N LEU A 220 19.32 28.40 -2.80
CA LEU A 220 18.69 27.65 -3.91
C LEU A 220 19.68 27.28 -5.04
N ALA A 221 20.89 27.84 -5.01
CA ALA A 221 22.00 27.38 -5.84
C ALA A 221 22.58 26.04 -5.35
N ASP A 222 22.39 25.74 -4.06
CA ASP A 222 22.90 24.54 -3.39
C ASP A 222 22.05 23.29 -3.72
N SER A 223 20.71 23.44 -3.71
CA SER A 223 19.80 22.34 -4.08
C SER A 223 19.93 21.89 -5.54
N ARG A 224 20.27 22.78 -6.48
CA ARG A 224 20.54 22.43 -7.89
C ARG A 224 21.88 21.73 -8.12
N ARG A 225 22.80 21.80 -7.15
CA ARG A 225 24.10 21.12 -7.17
C ARG A 225 24.18 19.94 -6.19
N ALA A 226 23.08 19.62 -5.51
CA ALA A 226 22.97 18.41 -4.70
C ALA A 226 23.42 17.12 -5.44
N PRO A 227 23.22 16.96 -6.76
CA PRO A 227 23.81 15.83 -7.49
C PRO A 227 25.34 15.82 -7.50
N CYS A 228 25.99 16.98 -7.53
CA CYS A 228 27.43 17.12 -7.69
C CYS A 228 28.22 16.70 -6.44
N SER A 229 27.57 16.65 -5.27
CA SER A 229 28.17 16.18 -4.02
C SER A 229 27.96 14.68 -3.77
N LEU A 230 27.22 13.96 -4.63
CA LEU A 230 27.02 12.52 -4.47
C LEU A 230 28.24 11.72 -4.95
N PRO A 231 28.56 10.57 -4.35
CA PRO A 231 29.63 9.69 -4.85
C PRO A 231 29.26 9.06 -6.22
N PRO A 232 30.22 8.66 -7.07
CA PRO A 232 29.90 7.94 -8.30
C PRO A 232 29.26 6.58 -8.00
N GLN A 233 28.20 6.21 -8.73
CA GLN A 233 27.46 4.96 -8.52
C GLN A 233 27.39 4.11 -9.79
N VAL A 234 28.05 2.94 -9.75
CA VAL A 234 28.08 1.96 -10.85
C VAL A 234 26.69 1.37 -11.12
N GLY A 235 25.94 1.07 -10.06
CA GLY A 235 24.65 0.37 -10.16
C GLY A 235 24.81 -1.15 -10.37
N PRO A 236 23.72 -1.93 -10.31
CA PRO A 236 23.77 -3.40 -10.30
C PRO A 236 23.90 -4.05 -11.69
N CYS A 237 23.72 -3.27 -12.76
CA CYS A 237 23.89 -3.78 -14.12
C CYS A 237 25.38 -3.93 -14.49
N LYS A 238 25.69 -4.79 -15.47
CA LYS A 238 27.06 -5.21 -15.81
C LYS A 238 27.61 -4.62 -17.12
N ALA A 239 26.99 -3.56 -17.65
CA ALA A 239 27.53 -2.87 -18.82
C ALA A 239 28.77 -2.06 -18.44
N SER A 240 29.74 -1.94 -19.34
CA SER A 240 30.95 -1.13 -19.13
C SER A 240 30.81 0.19 -19.89
N ILE A 241 30.17 1.19 -19.27
CA ILE A 241 29.90 2.49 -19.91
C ILE A 241 30.70 3.58 -19.23
N ASN A 242 31.55 4.29 -19.96
CA ASN A 242 32.29 5.44 -19.41
C ASN A 242 31.34 6.62 -19.20
N ARG A 243 31.31 7.14 -17.97
CA ARG A 243 30.53 8.32 -17.57
C ARG A 243 31.42 9.26 -16.76
N PHE A 244 30.97 10.50 -16.61
CA PHE A 244 31.67 11.51 -15.85
C PHE A 244 30.92 11.79 -14.55
N PHE A 245 31.64 11.92 -13.44
CA PHE A 245 31.10 12.41 -12.17
C PHE A 245 31.92 13.61 -11.72
N PHE A 246 31.31 14.52 -10.96
CA PHE A 246 32.02 15.63 -10.33
C PHE A 246 32.63 15.15 -9.02
N ASN A 247 33.93 15.36 -8.86
CA ASN A 247 34.66 15.09 -7.64
C ASN A 247 34.86 16.42 -6.88
N PRO A 248 34.19 16.63 -5.74
CA PRO A 248 34.32 17.88 -4.98
C PRO A 248 35.69 18.03 -4.31
N ASP A 249 36.46 16.95 -4.14
CA ASP A 249 37.80 17.02 -3.55
C ASP A 249 38.84 17.56 -4.54
N THR A 250 38.61 17.36 -5.84
CA THR A 250 39.51 17.81 -6.92
C THR A 250 38.94 18.99 -7.71
N ASP A 251 37.68 19.35 -7.48
CA ASP A 251 36.90 20.30 -8.29
C ASP A 251 36.87 19.93 -9.80
N GLU A 252 37.05 18.65 -10.13
CA GLU A 252 37.10 18.15 -11.50
C GLU A 252 36.01 17.14 -11.85
N CYS A 253 35.70 17.06 -13.15
CA CYS A 253 34.86 16.01 -13.70
C CYS A 253 35.69 14.82 -14.18
N GLU A 254 35.67 13.75 -13.39
CA GLU A 254 36.46 12.53 -13.57
C GLU A 254 35.64 11.40 -14.20
N VAL A 255 36.30 10.43 -14.82
CA VAL A 255 35.65 9.29 -15.49
C VAL A 255 35.42 8.15 -14.49
N PHE A 256 34.26 7.52 -14.54
CA PHE A 256 33.97 6.28 -13.82
C PHE A 256 33.21 5.28 -14.69
N GLN A 257 33.23 4.00 -14.29
CA GLN A 257 32.52 2.94 -14.98
C GLN A 257 31.08 2.84 -14.48
N TYR A 258 30.11 3.09 -15.36
CA TYR A 258 28.69 2.95 -15.07
C TYR A 258 28.15 1.62 -15.63
N GLY A 259 27.46 0.87 -14.76
CA GLY A 259 26.87 -0.44 -15.02
C GLY A 259 25.69 -0.44 -15.99
N GLY A 260 25.11 0.74 -16.29
CA GLY A 260 24.02 0.92 -17.25
C GLY A 260 22.63 1.07 -16.64
N CYS A 261 22.45 0.79 -15.35
CA CYS A 261 21.16 1.02 -14.66
C CYS A 261 21.34 1.44 -13.19
N ARG A 262 20.31 2.10 -12.63
CA ARG A 262 20.19 2.46 -11.20
C ARG A 262 21.44 3.11 -10.57
N GLY A 263 22.12 3.97 -11.33
CA GLY A 263 23.07 4.93 -10.76
C GLY A 263 22.38 6.15 -10.18
N ASN A 264 23.14 7.06 -9.58
CA ASN A 264 22.63 8.31 -9.06
C ASN A 264 22.82 9.46 -10.06
N ALA A 265 22.48 10.68 -9.62
CA ALA A 265 22.49 11.86 -10.47
C ALA A 265 23.89 12.45 -10.72
N ASN A 266 24.95 12.03 -10.00
CA ASN A 266 26.34 12.39 -10.32
C ASN A 266 26.88 11.53 -11.48
N ASN A 267 26.18 11.58 -12.62
CA ASN A 267 26.43 10.72 -13.77
C ASN A 267 26.12 11.47 -15.06
N PHE A 268 27.16 11.99 -15.70
CA PHE A 268 27.08 12.81 -16.89
C PHE A 268 27.66 12.06 -18.10
N ARG A 269 27.13 12.34 -19.29
CA ARG A 269 27.58 11.67 -20.52
C ARG A 269 28.91 12.23 -21.04
N THR A 270 29.20 13.49 -20.74
CA THR A 270 30.41 14.17 -21.21
C THR A 270 31.02 15.05 -20.11
N ARG A 271 32.33 15.26 -20.15
CA ARG A 271 33.04 16.20 -19.24
C ARG A 271 32.40 17.59 -19.29
N ALA A 272 32.08 18.10 -20.48
CA ALA A 272 31.47 19.42 -20.65
C ALA A 272 30.09 19.54 -19.97
N GLN A 273 29.27 18.49 -20.02
CA GLN A 273 27.98 18.45 -19.34
C GLN A 273 28.16 18.51 -17.82
N CYS A 274 29.10 17.71 -17.30
CA CYS A 274 29.45 17.70 -15.88
C CYS A 274 29.96 19.07 -15.41
N MET A 275 30.94 19.66 -16.11
CA MET A 275 31.52 20.96 -15.76
C MET A 275 30.46 22.06 -15.79
N ARG A 276 29.60 22.10 -16.81
CA ARG A 276 28.53 23.09 -16.92
C ARG A 276 27.49 22.96 -15.80
N TYR A 277 27.25 21.75 -15.32
CA TYR A 277 26.24 21.47 -14.30
C TYR A 277 26.77 21.74 -12.89
N CYS A 278 28.00 21.31 -12.60
CA CYS A 278 28.56 21.32 -11.25
C CYS A 278 29.46 22.53 -10.95
N VAL A 279 30.13 23.09 -11.96
CA VAL A 279 31.01 24.24 -11.77
C VAL A 279 30.22 25.53 -12.04
N PRO A 280 30.11 26.46 -11.06
CA PRO A 280 29.55 27.78 -11.30
C PRO A 280 30.30 28.51 -12.42
N ALA A 281 29.57 29.03 -13.40
CA ALA A 281 30.08 30.17 -14.16
C ALA A 281 30.16 31.34 -13.18
N ILE A 282 31.35 31.60 -12.63
CA ILE A 282 31.62 32.89 -12.00
C ILE A 282 31.29 33.97 -13.05
N ASN A 283 30.26 34.76 -12.74
CA ASN A 283 29.71 35.78 -13.64
C ASN A 283 30.83 36.62 -14.26
N GLU A 284 30.65 36.94 -15.54
CA GLU A 284 31.53 37.73 -16.39
C GLU A 284 31.70 39.21 -15.94
N GLU A 285 31.89 39.50 -14.65
CA GLU A 285 32.22 40.85 -14.17
C GLU A 285 33.62 41.33 -14.62
N LYS A 286 34.38 40.50 -15.35
CA LYS A 286 35.70 40.86 -15.88
C LYS A 286 35.70 41.31 -17.33
N LYS A 287 34.66 41.04 -18.14
CA LYS A 287 34.62 41.52 -19.54
C LYS A 287 34.34 43.01 -19.67
N GLU A 288 33.59 43.60 -18.73
CA GLU A 288 33.32 45.04 -18.74
C GLU A 288 34.51 45.88 -18.22
N LYS A 289 35.25 45.37 -17.23
CA LYS A 289 36.46 46.06 -16.71
C LYS A 289 37.61 46.08 -17.72
N GLN A 290 37.73 45.07 -18.59
CA GLN A 290 38.75 45.04 -19.65
C GLN A 290 38.38 45.95 -20.84
N SER A 291 37.09 46.13 -21.12
CA SER A 291 36.58 47.11 -22.09
C SER A 291 36.75 48.56 -21.62
N TRP A 292 36.52 48.82 -20.33
CA TRP A 292 36.71 50.15 -19.72
C TRP A 292 38.19 50.55 -19.62
N TYR A 293 39.09 49.62 -19.25
CA TYR A 293 40.53 49.89 -19.13
C TYR A 293 41.22 50.12 -20.49
N MET A 294 40.81 49.41 -21.55
CA MET A 294 41.32 49.63 -22.92
C MET A 294 40.78 50.92 -23.57
N ARG A 295 39.64 51.44 -23.10
CA ARG A 295 39.11 52.76 -23.49
C ARG A 295 39.82 53.92 -22.79
N ILE A 296 40.34 53.72 -21.59
CA ILE A 296 41.08 54.74 -20.82
C ILE A 296 42.54 54.86 -21.25
N LEU A 297 43.18 53.76 -21.69
CA LEU A 297 44.58 53.78 -22.13
C LEU A 297 44.78 54.21 -23.60
N GLY A 298 43.72 54.61 -24.32
CA GLY A 298 43.84 55.20 -25.66
C GLY A 298 44.47 54.30 -26.74
N VAL A 299 44.32 52.97 -26.62
CA VAL A 299 44.99 52.00 -27.54
C VAL A 299 44.15 51.68 -28.79
N PHE A 300 42.94 52.22 -28.92
CA PHE A 300 42.17 52.16 -30.17
C PHE A 300 42.14 53.54 -30.82
N ARG A 301 42.97 53.71 -31.84
CA ARG A 301 42.90 54.79 -32.83
C ARG A 301 42.37 54.21 -34.13
#